data_AF-A0A933PKY2-F1
#
_entry.id   AF-A0A933PKY2-F1
#
_cell.length_a   1.000
_cell.length_b   1.000
_cell.length_c   1.000
_cell.angle_alpha   90.00
_cell.angle_beta   90.00
_cell.angle_gamma   90.00
#
_symmetry.space_group_name_H-M   'P 1'
#
loop_
_entity.id
_entity.type
_entity.pdbx_description
1 polymer ?
#
loop_
_entity_poly.entity_id
_entity_poly.type
_entity_poly.pdbx_seq_one_letter_code
_entity_poly.pdbx_strand_id
1 'polypeptide(L)'
;MPAATIDRDLERRLTELKERQGDTVALGQVGLVVSALLDSLRGDLTAADLRVYQELEGLVSYIHAARAEIAQLRPQDIQTEFIPSATDELDAIVDATESATNSILDAVEMVESLAAKAPEELAQQLTDCTTRIYEACNFQDITGQRITKVVKALKHIEDKIEALVTALSGEAAIAKAAAKAPRAEKAVDITNEADLLNGPQLPDKASNQAEIDALFSNSD
;
A
#
# COMPACT_ATOMS: atom_id res chain seq x y z
N MET A 1 -31.61 -10.75 -17.38
CA MET A 1 -32.99 -10.45 -17.80
C MET A 1 -33.94 -11.59 -17.40
N PRO A 2 -34.23 -11.79 -16.10
CA PRO A 2 -35.08 -12.90 -15.65
C PRO A 2 -36.59 -12.57 -15.65
N ALA A 3 -36.96 -11.28 -15.52
CA ALA A 3 -38.36 -10.86 -15.44
C ALA A 3 -39.14 -11.10 -16.76
N ALA A 4 -38.49 -10.99 -17.91
CA ALA A 4 -39.13 -11.16 -19.21
C ALA A 4 -39.40 -12.64 -19.58
N THR A 5 -38.66 -13.58 -18.97
CA THR A 5 -38.87 -15.03 -19.13
C THR A 5 -40.00 -15.53 -18.24
N ILE A 6 -40.11 -15.00 -17.01
CA ILE A 6 -41.19 -15.30 -16.06
C ILE A 6 -42.55 -14.94 -16.68
N ASP A 7 -42.64 -13.77 -17.32
CA ASP A 7 -43.88 -13.28 -17.94
C ASP A 7 -44.34 -14.20 -19.10
N ARG A 8 -43.40 -14.68 -19.92
CA ARG A 8 -43.71 -15.54 -21.08
C ARG A 8 -44.14 -16.96 -20.72
N ASP A 9 -43.52 -17.61 -19.73
CA ASP A 9 -43.95 -18.96 -19.33
C ASP A 9 -45.29 -18.91 -18.59
N LEU A 10 -45.50 -17.85 -17.80
CA LEU A 10 -46.76 -17.55 -17.13
C LEU A 10 -47.89 -17.33 -18.15
N GLU A 11 -47.68 -16.47 -19.15
CA GLU A 11 -48.63 -16.23 -20.24
C GLU A 11 -48.98 -17.51 -20.99
N ARG A 12 -47.99 -18.36 -21.30
CA ARG A 12 -48.22 -19.65 -21.97
C ARG A 12 -49.10 -20.57 -21.13
N ARG A 13 -48.78 -20.76 -19.84
CA ARG A 13 -49.55 -21.65 -18.95
C ARG A 13 -50.95 -21.12 -18.64
N LEU A 14 -51.12 -19.80 -18.51
CA LEU A 14 -52.44 -19.17 -18.38
C LEU A 14 -53.27 -19.37 -19.65
N THR A 15 -52.63 -19.30 -20.83
CA THR A 15 -53.30 -19.59 -22.11
C THR A 15 -53.71 -21.06 -22.20
N GLU A 16 -52.86 -22.01 -21.81
CA GLU A 16 -53.19 -23.44 -21.75
C GLU A 16 -54.34 -23.75 -20.78
N LEU A 17 -54.35 -23.09 -19.61
CA LEU A 17 -55.46 -23.21 -18.66
C LEU A 17 -56.76 -22.65 -19.23
N LYS A 18 -56.69 -21.50 -19.92
CA LYS A 18 -57.81 -20.87 -20.60
C LYS A 18 -58.37 -21.76 -21.72
N GLU A 19 -57.53 -22.43 -22.49
CA GLU A 19 -57.95 -23.37 -23.53
C GLU A 19 -58.68 -24.60 -22.95
N ARG A 20 -58.24 -25.08 -21.78
CA ARG A 20 -58.81 -26.27 -21.14
C ARG A 20 -60.07 -26.01 -20.33
N GLN A 21 -60.19 -24.83 -19.72
CA GLN A 21 -61.27 -24.51 -18.78
C GLN A 21 -62.19 -23.37 -19.25
N GLY A 22 -61.89 -22.71 -20.36
CA GLY A 22 -62.63 -21.54 -20.85
C GLY A 22 -62.31 -20.27 -20.06
N ASP A 23 -63.15 -19.24 -20.24
CA ASP A 23 -62.98 -17.92 -19.60
C ASP A 23 -63.34 -17.88 -18.10
N THR A 24 -63.85 -18.98 -17.53
CA THR A 24 -64.36 -19.01 -16.16
C THR A 24 -63.78 -20.17 -15.34
N VAL A 25 -63.10 -19.84 -14.24
CA VAL A 25 -62.58 -20.82 -13.27
C VAL A 25 -63.53 -20.90 -12.08
N ALA A 26 -63.92 -22.11 -11.68
CA ALA A 26 -64.74 -22.32 -10.49
C ALA A 26 -63.97 -21.90 -9.22
N LEU A 27 -64.64 -21.26 -8.25
CA LEU A 27 -64.02 -20.72 -7.03
C LEU A 27 -63.22 -21.79 -6.25
N GLY A 28 -63.65 -23.06 -6.30
CA GLY A 28 -62.94 -24.20 -5.69
C GLY A 28 -61.64 -24.62 -6.39
N GLN A 29 -61.38 -24.14 -7.61
CA GLN A 29 -60.16 -24.43 -8.39
C GLN A 29 -59.15 -23.27 -8.41
N VAL A 30 -59.53 -22.10 -7.90
CA VAL A 30 -58.63 -20.93 -7.82
C VAL A 30 -57.37 -21.26 -7.00
N GLY A 31 -57.50 -22.05 -5.93
CA GLY A 31 -56.36 -22.50 -5.12
C GLY A 31 -55.35 -23.36 -5.90
N LEU A 32 -55.81 -24.16 -6.87
CA LEU A 32 -54.94 -24.99 -7.72
C LEU A 32 -54.17 -24.12 -8.72
N VAL A 33 -54.83 -23.12 -9.31
CA VAL A 33 -54.19 -22.16 -10.22
C VAL A 33 -53.13 -21.35 -9.47
N VAL A 34 -53.45 -20.81 -8.29
CA VAL A 34 -52.49 -20.07 -7.46
C VAL A 34 -51.30 -20.94 -7.02
N SER A 35 -51.53 -22.21 -6.67
CA SER A 35 -50.45 -23.13 -6.29
C SER A 35 -49.54 -23.44 -7.47
N ALA A 36 -50.10 -23.70 -8.66
CA ALA A 36 -49.32 -23.95 -9.88
C ALA A 36 -48.48 -22.73 -10.30
N LEU A 37 -48.99 -21.51 -10.04
CA LEU A 37 -48.25 -20.26 -10.25
C LEU A 37 -47.09 -20.07 -9.28
N LEU A 38 -47.32 -20.36 -7.99
CA LEU A 38 -46.28 -20.29 -6.96
C LEU A 38 -45.18 -21.35 -7.18
N ASP A 39 -45.54 -22.53 -7.65
CA ASP A 39 -44.58 -23.57 -8.04
C ASP A 39 -43.78 -23.18 -9.29
N SER A 40 -44.40 -22.49 -10.25
CA SER A 40 -43.69 -21.94 -11.41
C SER A 40 -42.67 -20.87 -11.02
N LEU A 41 -43.04 -19.97 -10.09
CA LEU A 41 -42.12 -18.95 -9.57
C LEU A 41 -40.99 -19.55 -8.72
N ARG A 42 -41.24 -20.67 -8.04
CA ARG A 42 -40.20 -21.43 -7.30
C ARG A 42 -39.30 -22.25 -8.23
N GLY A 43 -39.80 -22.69 -9.37
CA GLY A 43 -39.09 -23.56 -10.32
C GLY A 43 -38.11 -22.85 -11.26
N ASP A 44 -38.11 -21.51 -11.30
CA ASP A 44 -37.32 -20.70 -12.26
C ASP A 44 -35.92 -20.32 -11.73
N LEU A 45 -35.54 -20.76 -10.53
CA LEU A 45 -34.15 -20.77 -10.09
C LEU A 45 -33.45 -21.94 -10.76
N THR A 46 -32.74 -21.68 -11.86
CA THR A 46 -32.01 -22.74 -12.55
C THR A 46 -30.89 -23.28 -11.65
N ALA A 47 -30.44 -24.52 -11.88
CA ALA A 47 -29.26 -25.06 -11.19
C ALA A 47 -28.02 -24.17 -11.37
N ALA A 48 -27.95 -23.39 -12.47
CA ALA A 48 -26.92 -22.40 -12.70
C ALA A 48 -27.08 -21.18 -11.77
N ASP A 49 -28.30 -20.67 -11.57
CA ASP A 49 -28.55 -19.56 -10.64
C ASP A 49 -28.21 -19.97 -9.21
N LEU A 50 -28.60 -21.17 -8.78
CA LEU A 50 -28.30 -21.69 -7.44
C LEU A 50 -26.78 -21.80 -7.21
N ARG A 51 -26.03 -22.21 -8.25
CA ARG A 51 -24.57 -22.27 -8.22
C ARG A 51 -23.95 -20.88 -8.11
N VAL A 52 -24.44 -19.90 -8.87
CA VAL A 52 -23.98 -18.51 -8.76
C VAL A 52 -24.26 -17.93 -7.38
N TYR A 53 -25.42 -18.23 -6.79
CA TYR A 53 -25.74 -17.83 -5.42
C TYR A 53 -24.77 -18.47 -4.40
N GLN A 54 -24.44 -19.75 -4.54
CA GLN A 54 -23.45 -20.42 -3.68
C GLN A 54 -22.04 -19.85 -3.85
N GLU A 55 -21.63 -19.53 -5.08
CA GLU A 55 -20.33 -18.89 -5.35
C GLU A 55 -20.28 -17.46 -4.77
N LEU A 56 -21.38 -16.70 -4.87
CA LEU A 56 -21.52 -15.38 -4.24
C LEU A 56 -21.49 -15.46 -2.72
N GLU A 57 -22.20 -16.42 -2.12
CA GLU A 57 -22.21 -16.65 -0.68
C GLU A 57 -20.81 -17.00 -0.17
N GLY A 58 -20.09 -17.86 -0.91
CA GLY A 58 -18.69 -18.16 -0.63
C GLY A 58 -17.79 -16.93 -0.69
N LEU A 59 -17.97 -16.07 -1.69
CA LEU A 59 -17.20 -14.83 -1.86
C LEU A 59 -17.51 -13.82 -0.76
N VAL A 60 -18.78 -13.68 -0.36
CA VAL A 60 -19.20 -12.83 0.76
C VAL A 60 -18.60 -13.34 2.08
N SER A 61 -18.65 -14.65 2.32
CA SER A 61 -18.00 -15.26 3.50
C SER A 61 -16.50 -15.00 3.51
N TYR A 62 -15.83 -15.09 2.36
CA TYR A 62 -14.40 -14.81 2.24
C TYR A 62 -14.08 -13.33 2.53
N ILE A 63 -14.89 -12.39 2.00
CA ILE A 63 -14.74 -10.95 2.30
C ILE A 63 -14.95 -10.68 3.79
N HIS A 64 -15.92 -11.33 4.44
CA HIS A 64 -16.13 -11.18 5.88
C HIS A 64 -14.97 -11.72 6.72
N ALA A 65 -14.42 -12.87 6.36
CA ALA A 65 -13.22 -13.42 7.00
C ALA A 65 -12.02 -12.48 6.84
N ALA A 66 -11.75 -12.01 5.61
CA ALA A 66 -10.68 -11.06 5.33
C ALA A 66 -10.87 -9.74 6.10
N ARG A 67 -12.10 -9.23 6.21
CA ARG A 67 -12.42 -8.03 7.01
C ARG A 67 -12.13 -8.25 8.50
N ALA A 68 -12.44 -9.43 9.04
CA ALA A 68 -12.15 -9.77 10.42
C ALA A 68 -10.65 -9.88 10.68
N GLU A 69 -9.89 -10.49 9.78
CA GLU A 69 -8.43 -10.57 9.85
C GLU A 69 -7.78 -9.19 9.76
N ILE A 70 -8.23 -8.32 8.84
CA ILE A 70 -7.72 -6.95 8.72
C ILE A 70 -8.08 -6.11 9.96
N ALA A 71 -9.24 -6.32 10.57
CA ALA A 71 -9.60 -5.65 11.82
C ALA A 71 -8.68 -6.06 12.99
N GLN A 72 -8.19 -7.30 13.01
CA GLN A 72 -7.23 -7.78 14.03
C GLN A 72 -5.84 -7.13 13.90
N LEU A 73 -5.46 -6.66 12.71
CA LEU A 73 -4.22 -5.89 12.51
C LEU A 73 -4.26 -4.52 13.19
N ARG A 74 -5.40 -4.13 13.79
CA ARG A 74 -5.66 -2.82 14.41
C ARG A 74 -5.10 -1.66 13.55
N PRO A 75 -5.58 -1.51 12.31
CA PRO A 75 -5.04 -0.53 11.36
C PRO A 75 -5.01 0.92 11.88
N GLN A 76 -5.93 1.23 12.80
CA GLN A 76 -6.01 2.54 13.45
C GLN A 76 -4.77 2.81 14.30
N ASP A 77 -4.31 1.85 15.12
CA ASP A 77 -3.11 2.05 15.95
C ASP A 77 -1.86 2.23 15.08
N ILE A 78 -1.79 1.53 13.94
CA ILE A 78 -0.66 1.66 13.02
C ILE A 78 -0.58 3.09 12.46
N GLN A 79 -1.72 3.67 12.09
CA GLN A 79 -1.80 5.05 11.59
C GLN A 79 -1.62 6.09 12.68
N THR A 80 -2.19 5.89 13.87
CA THR A 80 -2.24 6.94 14.89
C THR A 80 -1.11 6.89 15.90
N GLU A 81 -0.45 5.75 16.06
CA GLU A 81 0.52 5.52 17.13
C GLU A 81 1.85 4.99 16.58
N PHE A 82 1.86 3.85 15.89
CA PHE A 82 3.12 3.17 15.56
C PHE A 82 3.94 3.87 14.47
N ILE A 83 3.35 4.24 13.33
CA ILE A 83 4.08 4.89 12.23
C ILE A 83 4.52 6.33 12.59
N PRO A 84 3.67 7.17 13.18
CA PRO A 84 4.09 8.50 13.64
C PRO A 84 5.21 8.41 14.68
N SER A 85 5.06 7.58 15.72
CA SER A 85 6.09 7.41 16.75
C SER A 85 7.41 6.90 16.16
N ALA A 86 7.37 5.92 15.27
CA ALA A 86 8.58 5.43 14.62
C ALA A 86 9.26 6.51 13.74
N THR A 87 8.46 7.38 13.10
CA THR A 87 9.00 8.50 12.31
C THR A 87 9.66 9.54 13.21
N ASP A 88 9.01 9.92 14.31
CA ASP A 88 9.53 10.89 15.28
C ASP A 88 10.83 10.40 15.93
N GLU A 89 10.90 9.12 16.30
CA GLU A 89 12.12 8.50 16.84
C GLU A 89 13.25 8.46 15.80
N LEU A 90 12.93 8.19 14.53
CA LEU A 90 13.92 8.20 13.45
C LEU A 90 14.45 9.61 13.17
N ASP A 91 13.60 10.63 13.20
CA ASP A 91 14.01 12.03 13.06
C ASP A 91 14.89 12.46 14.25
N ALA A 92 14.52 12.08 15.48
CA ALA A 92 15.32 12.34 16.68
C ALA A 92 16.71 11.67 16.61
N ILE A 93 16.81 10.47 16.01
CA ILE A 93 18.10 9.81 15.77
C ILE A 93 18.95 10.61 14.79
N VAL A 94 18.37 11.13 13.70
CA VAL A 94 19.09 11.97 12.73
C VAL A 94 19.65 13.20 13.44
N ASP A 95 18.82 13.94 14.15
CA ASP A 95 19.22 15.15 14.88
C ASP A 95 20.33 14.87 15.91
N ALA A 96 20.18 13.79 16.69
CA ALA A 96 21.18 13.40 17.69
C ALA A 96 22.52 13.02 17.03
N THR A 97 22.48 12.32 15.88
CA THR A 97 23.69 11.94 15.15
C THR A 97 24.39 13.12 14.50
N GLU A 98 23.63 14.11 14.01
CA GLU A 98 24.18 15.35 13.47
C GLU A 98 24.85 16.17 14.57
N SER A 99 24.16 16.34 15.71
CA SER A 99 24.70 17.06 16.86
C SER A 99 25.98 16.42 17.41
N ALA A 100 26.01 15.08 17.52
CA ALA A 100 27.19 14.35 17.94
C ALA A 100 28.35 14.51 16.94
N THR A 101 28.05 14.49 15.64
CA THR A 101 29.06 14.68 14.59
C THR A 101 29.65 16.09 14.64
N ASN A 102 28.82 17.13 14.75
CA ASN A 102 29.29 18.51 14.93
C ASN A 102 30.19 18.64 16.16
N SER A 103 29.82 18.02 17.29
CA SER A 103 30.65 18.02 18.51
C SER A 103 32.01 17.33 18.32
N ILE A 104 32.05 16.26 17.52
CA ILE A 104 33.32 15.59 17.16
C ILE A 104 34.17 16.51 16.28
N LEU A 105 33.58 17.15 15.28
CA LEU A 105 34.27 18.07 14.38
C LEU A 105 34.85 19.27 15.14
N ASP A 106 34.08 19.89 16.03
CA ASP A 106 34.55 20.97 16.91
C ASP A 106 35.75 20.55 17.76
N ALA A 107 35.71 19.33 18.31
CA ALA A 107 36.81 18.78 19.10
C ALA A 107 38.06 18.54 18.24
N VAL A 108 37.89 18.10 16.99
CA VAL A 108 38.98 17.90 16.02
C VAL A 108 39.61 19.23 15.63
N GLU A 109 38.82 20.28 15.37
CA GLU A 109 39.35 21.63 15.10
C GLU A 109 40.21 22.15 16.26
N MET A 110 39.80 21.88 17.50
CA MET A 110 40.59 22.21 18.69
C MET A 110 41.90 21.42 18.75
N VAL A 111 41.90 20.14 18.34
CA VAL A 111 43.12 19.32 18.22
C VAL A 111 44.07 19.91 17.17
N GLU A 112 43.57 20.38 16.03
CA GLU A 112 44.41 21.02 14.99
C GLU A 112 45.04 22.33 15.48
N SER A 113 44.28 23.16 16.21
CA SER A 113 44.79 24.39 16.83
C SER A 113 45.93 24.11 17.82
N LEU A 114 45.86 23.00 18.55
CA LEU A 114 46.92 22.55 19.47
C LEU A 114 48.09 21.92 18.72
N ALA A 115 47.83 21.16 17.65
CA ALA A 115 48.85 20.54 16.80
C ALA A 115 49.77 21.61 16.17
N ALA A 116 49.22 22.77 15.79
CA ALA A 116 50.01 23.90 15.28
C ALA A 116 51.06 24.45 16.26
N LYS A 117 50.95 24.11 17.55
CA LYS A 117 51.90 24.50 18.61
C LYS A 117 52.85 23.36 19.01
N ALA A 118 52.68 22.18 18.43
CA ALA A 118 53.46 20.98 18.71
C ALA A 118 54.74 20.92 17.86
N PRO A 119 55.73 20.09 18.25
CA PRO A 119 56.88 19.78 17.40
C PRO A 119 56.46 19.19 16.05
N GLU A 120 57.22 19.47 15.00
CA GLU A 120 56.87 19.18 13.59
C GLU A 120 56.46 17.72 13.32
N GLU A 121 57.20 16.75 13.86
CA GLU A 121 56.86 15.32 13.74
C GLU A 121 55.52 14.96 14.38
N LEU A 122 55.20 15.55 15.54
CA LEU A 122 53.94 15.29 16.24
C LEU A 122 52.78 16.04 15.57
N ALA A 123 53.03 17.26 15.09
CA ALA A 123 52.06 18.04 14.34
C ALA A 123 51.61 17.31 13.07
N GLN A 124 52.54 16.71 12.32
CA GLN A 124 52.20 15.93 11.13
C GLN A 124 51.31 14.72 11.47
N GLN A 125 51.65 13.97 12.52
CA GLN A 125 50.84 12.81 12.95
C GLN A 125 49.43 13.21 13.39
N LEU A 126 49.30 14.36 14.07
CA LEU A 126 48.00 14.89 14.47
C LEU A 126 47.16 15.29 13.25
N THR A 127 47.75 16.00 12.28
CA THR A 127 47.08 16.37 11.02
C THR A 127 46.60 15.15 10.22
N ASP A 128 47.42 14.09 10.14
CA ASP A 128 47.03 12.86 9.46
C ASP A 128 45.84 12.17 10.17
N CYS A 129 45.81 12.24 11.52
CA CYS A 129 44.70 11.71 12.31
C CYS A 129 43.42 12.55 12.14
N THR A 130 43.51 13.88 12.18
CA THR A 130 42.34 14.76 12.02
C THR A 130 41.75 14.64 10.62
N THR A 131 42.59 14.56 9.59
CA THR A 131 42.16 14.28 8.21
C THR A 131 41.35 12.99 8.10
N ARG A 132 41.82 11.89 8.72
CA ARG A 132 41.07 10.62 8.77
C ARG A 132 39.72 10.73 9.48
N ILE A 133 39.64 11.54 10.54
CA ILE A 133 38.39 11.74 11.26
C ILE A 133 37.40 12.52 10.39
N TYR A 134 37.83 13.59 9.72
CA TYR A 134 36.97 14.32 8.77
C TYR A 134 36.41 13.41 7.67
N GLU A 135 37.25 12.57 7.07
CA GLU A 135 36.81 11.60 6.06
C GLU A 135 35.80 10.59 6.61
N ALA A 136 36.00 10.11 7.84
CA ALA A 136 35.08 9.17 8.50
C ALA A 136 33.74 9.83 8.86
N CYS A 137 33.74 11.09 9.30
CA CYS A 137 32.52 11.84 9.64
C CYS A 137 31.70 12.21 8.39
N ASN A 138 32.33 12.32 7.22
CA ASN A 138 31.63 12.61 5.95
C ASN A 138 30.62 11.50 5.54
N PHE A 139 30.74 10.28 6.10
CA PHE A 139 29.76 9.21 5.90
C PHE A 139 28.40 9.43 6.60
N GLN A 140 28.29 10.41 7.50
CA GLN A 140 27.06 10.65 8.28
C GLN A 140 25.89 11.07 7.38
N ASP A 141 26.14 11.81 6.30
CA ASP A 141 25.11 12.23 5.32
C ASP A 141 24.33 11.02 4.77
N ILE A 142 25.01 9.89 4.55
CA ILE A 142 24.37 8.67 4.04
C ILE A 142 23.45 8.02 5.07
N THR A 143 23.76 8.16 6.36
CA THR A 143 22.88 7.67 7.42
C THR A 143 21.60 8.49 7.47
N GLY A 144 21.69 9.82 7.40
CA GLY A 144 20.53 10.72 7.31
C GLY A 144 19.66 10.44 6.07
N GLN A 145 20.28 10.27 4.91
CA GLN A 145 19.58 9.91 3.67
C GLN A 145 18.89 8.54 3.74
N ARG A 146 19.55 7.53 4.34
CA ARG A 146 18.96 6.20 4.51
C ARG A 146 17.79 6.22 5.47
N ILE A 147 17.90 6.93 6.59
CA ILE A 147 16.79 7.11 7.54
C ILE A 147 15.61 7.83 6.85
N THR A 148 15.89 8.89 6.08
CA THR A 148 14.87 9.58 5.30
C THR A 148 14.14 8.65 4.32
N LYS A 149 14.86 7.71 3.66
CA LYS A 149 14.25 6.69 2.80
C LYS A 149 13.35 5.73 3.60
N VAL A 150 13.77 5.32 4.80
CA VAL A 150 12.95 4.48 5.70
C VAL A 150 11.67 5.22 6.10
N VAL A 151 11.76 6.48 6.52
CA VAL A 151 10.59 7.32 6.86
C VAL A 151 9.62 7.43 5.69
N LYS A 152 10.12 7.67 4.46
CA LYS A 152 9.27 7.70 3.25
C LYS A 152 8.57 6.36 3.00
N ALA A 153 9.25 5.23 3.23
CA ALA A 153 8.65 3.92 3.08
C ALA A 153 7.56 3.65 4.13
N LEU A 154 7.77 4.07 5.38
CA LEU A 154 6.77 3.97 6.45
C LEU A 154 5.50 4.78 6.13
N LYS A 155 5.66 6.02 5.63
CA LYS A 155 4.53 6.85 5.15
C LYS A 155 3.79 6.18 3.99
N HIS A 156 4.50 5.51 3.08
CA HIS A 156 3.84 4.78 2.01
C HIS A 156 3.02 3.58 2.53
N ILE A 157 3.51 2.88 3.55
CA ILE A 157 2.78 1.79 4.21
C ILE A 157 1.51 2.34 4.87
N GLU A 158 1.59 3.48 5.54
CA GLU A 158 0.46 4.18 6.15
C GLU A 158 -0.67 4.45 5.12
N ASP A 159 -0.34 5.06 3.98
CA ASP A 159 -1.30 5.34 2.89
C ASP A 159 -2.01 4.07 2.39
N LYS A 160 -1.26 2.96 2.28
CA LYS A 160 -1.80 1.67 1.82
C LYS A 160 -2.76 1.08 2.83
N ILE A 161 -2.46 1.20 4.12
CA ILE A 161 -3.34 0.76 5.20
C ILE A 161 -4.60 1.62 5.22
N GLU A 162 -4.51 2.94 5.03
CA GLU A 162 -5.68 3.83 4.93
C GLU A 162 -6.59 3.44 3.76
N ALA A 163 -6.00 3.19 2.59
CA ALA A 163 -6.74 2.75 1.41
C ALA A 163 -7.45 1.40 1.64
N LEU A 164 -6.77 0.45 2.28
CA LEU A 164 -7.32 -0.87 2.63
C LEU A 164 -8.50 -0.74 3.59
N VAL A 165 -8.34 0.02 4.67
CA VAL A 165 -9.41 0.27 5.66
C VAL A 165 -10.60 0.95 4.99
N THR A 166 -10.37 1.95 4.15
CA THR A 166 -11.43 2.67 3.44
C THR A 166 -12.20 1.72 2.52
N ALA A 167 -11.52 0.88 1.75
CA ALA A 167 -12.16 -0.07 0.84
C ALA A 167 -13.01 -1.12 1.57
N LEU A 168 -12.59 -1.61 2.75
CA LEU A 168 -13.28 -2.65 3.50
C LEU A 168 -14.35 -2.16 4.47
N SER A 169 -14.38 -0.87 4.83
CA SER A 169 -15.30 -0.34 5.85
C SER A 169 -16.73 -0.11 5.37
N GLY A 170 -17.00 -0.24 4.07
CA GLY A 170 -18.36 -0.45 3.52
C GLY A 170 -19.38 0.70 3.61
N GLU A 171 -19.27 1.67 4.51
CA GLU A 171 -20.34 2.68 4.72
C GLU A 171 -19.97 4.12 4.35
N ALA A 172 -18.69 4.40 4.06
CA ALA A 172 -18.24 5.69 3.51
C ALA A 172 -17.45 5.55 2.18
N ALA A 173 -17.17 4.33 1.75
CA ALA A 173 -16.22 4.03 0.68
C ALA A 173 -16.75 4.36 -0.72
N ILE A 174 -18.04 4.09 -0.99
CA ILE A 174 -18.59 4.21 -2.34
C ILE A 174 -18.81 5.69 -2.74
N ALA A 175 -19.15 6.55 -1.78
CA ALA A 175 -19.35 7.98 -2.04
C ALA A 175 -18.03 8.78 -2.14
N LYS A 176 -16.99 8.38 -1.40
CA LYS A 176 -15.69 9.09 -1.41
C LYS A 176 -14.73 8.58 -2.50
N ALA A 177 -14.81 7.29 -2.86
CA ALA A 177 -14.04 6.70 -3.97
C ALA A 177 -14.49 7.23 -5.35
N ALA A 178 -15.75 7.64 -5.51
CA ALA A 178 -16.23 8.30 -6.72
C ALA A 178 -15.86 9.80 -6.80
N ALA A 179 -15.60 10.46 -5.66
CA ALA A 179 -15.27 11.90 -5.60
C ALA A 179 -13.76 12.19 -5.63
N LYS A 180 -12.91 11.21 -5.32
CA LYS A 180 -11.46 11.24 -5.54
C LYS A 180 -11.07 10.10 -6.47
N ALA A 181 -11.48 10.16 -7.73
CA ALA A 181 -10.68 9.50 -8.76
C ALA A 181 -9.32 10.21 -8.78
N PRO A 182 -8.19 9.56 -8.44
CA PRO A 182 -6.91 10.14 -8.76
C PRO A 182 -6.88 10.23 -10.28
N ARG A 183 -6.68 11.45 -10.79
CA ARG A 183 -6.11 11.65 -12.11
C ARG A 183 -4.96 10.65 -12.23
N ALA A 184 -4.87 9.95 -13.36
CA ALA A 184 -3.71 9.15 -13.71
C ALA A 184 -2.48 10.07 -13.74
N GLU A 185 -1.94 10.38 -12.56
CA GLU A 185 -0.62 10.94 -12.39
C GLU A 185 0.29 9.77 -12.68
N LYS A 186 0.98 9.94 -13.82
CA LYS A 186 2.07 9.11 -14.29
C LYS A 186 2.80 8.53 -13.09
N ALA A 187 2.99 7.22 -13.10
CA ALA A 187 3.97 6.55 -12.25
C ALA A 187 5.18 7.49 -12.14
N VAL A 188 5.38 8.07 -10.96
CA VAL A 188 6.59 8.84 -10.69
C VAL A 188 7.68 7.81 -10.85
N ASP A 189 8.41 7.96 -11.95
CA ASP A 189 9.57 7.16 -12.23
C ASP A 189 10.61 7.54 -11.17
N ILE A 190 10.62 6.79 -10.07
CA ILE A 190 11.53 6.98 -8.93
C ILE A 190 12.99 6.66 -9.32
N THR A 191 13.27 6.44 -10.61
CA THR A 191 14.58 6.04 -11.11
C THR A 191 15.54 7.20 -11.36
N ASN A 192 15.14 8.47 -11.23
CA ASN A 192 16.02 9.57 -11.68
C ASN A 192 16.53 10.54 -10.60
N GLU A 193 15.94 10.58 -9.40
CA GLU A 193 16.51 11.32 -8.25
C GLU A 193 17.18 10.41 -7.22
N ALA A 194 16.77 9.13 -7.16
CA ALA A 194 17.40 8.13 -6.30
C ALA A 194 18.83 7.77 -6.77
N ASP A 195 19.13 8.03 -8.05
CA ASP A 195 20.42 7.75 -8.70
C ASP A 195 21.47 8.87 -8.51
N LEU A 196 21.03 10.02 -7.96
CA LEU A 196 21.90 11.16 -7.64
C LEU A 196 22.36 11.17 -6.16
N LEU A 197 21.84 10.25 -5.34
CA LEU A 197 22.19 10.08 -3.92
C LEU A 197 23.21 8.95 -3.77
N ASN A 198 24.43 9.18 -4.24
CA ASN A 198 25.52 8.21 -4.19
C ASN A 198 26.35 8.38 -2.92
N GLY A 199 25.88 7.71 -1.86
CA GLY A 199 26.74 7.36 -0.74
C GLY A 199 27.59 6.13 -1.01
N PRO A 200 28.64 5.88 -0.21
CA PRO A 200 29.33 4.61 -0.16
C PRO A 200 28.33 3.46 -0.13
N GLN A 201 28.32 2.71 -1.22
CA GLN A 201 27.37 1.65 -1.47
C GLN A 201 27.67 0.48 -0.53
N LEU A 202 26.63 -0.28 -0.15
CA LEU A 202 26.81 -1.55 0.57
C LEU A 202 27.86 -2.39 -0.18
N PRO A 203 28.74 -3.16 0.51
CA PRO A 203 29.84 -3.88 -0.14
C PRO A 203 29.39 -4.73 -1.34
N ASP A 204 28.19 -5.30 -1.24
CA ASP A 204 27.59 -6.19 -2.24
C ASP A 204 26.97 -5.45 -3.44
N LYS A 205 26.85 -4.11 -3.36
CA LYS A 205 26.28 -3.22 -4.37
C LYS A 205 27.22 -2.08 -4.78
N ALA A 206 28.48 -2.10 -4.31
CA ALA A 206 29.45 -1.09 -4.61
C ALA A 206 29.96 -1.23 -6.04
N SER A 207 29.65 -0.24 -6.89
CA SER A 207 30.32 -0.03 -8.17
C SER A 207 31.80 0.12 -7.91
N ASN A 208 32.58 -0.74 -8.54
CA ASN A 208 34.02 -0.68 -8.44
C ASN A 208 34.56 0.50 -9.25
N GLN A 209 35.73 1.04 -8.88
CA GLN A 209 36.34 2.18 -9.56
C GLN A 209 36.51 1.94 -11.08
N ALA A 210 36.68 0.69 -11.50
CA ALA A 210 36.79 0.34 -12.92
C ALA A 210 35.48 0.55 -13.71
N GLU A 211 34.31 0.33 -13.10
CA GLU A 211 33.01 0.64 -13.70
C GLU A 211 32.78 2.14 -13.82
N ILE A 212 33.25 2.92 -12.84
CA ILE A 212 33.20 4.38 -12.85
C ILE A 212 34.09 4.92 -13.98
N ASP A 213 35.33 4.45 -14.05
CA ASP A 213 36.27 4.87 -15.09
C ASP A 213 35.76 4.49 -16.50
N ALA A 214 35.07 3.35 -16.64
CA ALA A 214 34.46 2.93 -17.90
C ALA A 214 33.33 3.86 -18.37
N LEU A 215 32.51 4.38 -17.45
CA LEU A 215 31.44 5.34 -17.76
C LEU A 215 31.99 6.68 -18.28
N PHE A 216 33.10 7.15 -17.71
CA PHE A 216 33.74 8.40 -18.14
C PHE A 216 34.62 8.23 -19.37
N SER A 217 35.14 7.03 -19.64
CA SER A 217 35.93 6.75 -20.86
C SER A 217 35.09 6.66 -22.15
N ASN A 218 33.78 6.48 -22.06
CA ASN A 218 32.85 6.43 -23.20
C ASN A 218 32.14 7.77 -23.46
N SER A 219 32.53 8.84 -22.74
CA SER A 219 31.90 10.17 -22.82
C SER A 219 32.72 11.22 -23.58
N ASP A 220 33.79 10.81 -24.27
CA ASP A 220 34.59 11.63 -25.21
C ASP A 220 34.34 11.22 -26.68
#